data_AF-A0A2V6K808-F1
#
_entry.id   AF-A0A2V6K808-F1
#
_cell.length_a   1.000
_cell.length_b   1.000
_cell.length_c   1.000
_cell.angle_alpha   90.00
_cell.angle_beta   90.00
_cell.angle_gamma   90.00
#
_symmetry.space_group_name_H-M   'P 1'
#
loop_
_entity.id
_entity.type
_entity.pdbx_description
1 polymer ?
#
loop_
_entity_poly.entity_id
_entity_poly.type
_entity_poly.pdbx_seq_one_letter_code
_entity_poly.pdbx_strand_id
1 'polypeptide(L)'
;MIYKASTHQTVIGYLNNNMVVGAAFGPTLPAGWKVIGLADFNRDSQQDYALFIPRTGQTVIAYLSGPMVIDVALGPTIPSGWQLVAVADFDGDGYPDYVLFNTGTRETAIWYLNDNVFVSSAVGPTLPAGWSLVAP
;
A
#
# COMPACT_ATOMS: atom_id res chain seq x y z
N MET A 1 -0.85 -2.32 -12.11
CA MET A 1 -0.61 -0.86 -12.13
C MET A 1 0.82 -0.58 -12.54
N ILE A 2 1.07 0.52 -13.27
CA ILE A 2 2.41 1.00 -13.61
C ILE A 2 2.60 2.38 -12.97
N TYR A 3 3.68 2.59 -12.21
CA TYR A 3 4.02 3.89 -11.62
C TYR A 3 5.26 4.47 -12.28
N LYS A 4 5.19 5.72 -12.72
CA LYS A 4 6.31 6.44 -13.32
C LYS A 4 6.87 7.46 -12.32
N ALA A 5 7.94 7.08 -11.64
CA ALA A 5 8.54 7.86 -10.56
C ALA A 5 9.00 9.27 -10.95
N SER A 6 9.44 9.49 -12.20
CA SER A 6 9.89 10.80 -12.66
C SER A 6 8.76 11.82 -12.85
N THR A 7 7.54 11.36 -13.07
CA THR A 7 6.37 12.21 -13.31
C THR A 7 5.30 12.09 -12.22
N HIS A 8 5.52 11.23 -11.22
CA HIS A 8 4.54 10.86 -10.19
C HIS A 8 3.18 10.41 -10.76
N GLN A 9 3.19 9.88 -11.99
CA GLN A 9 1.99 9.39 -12.67
C GLN A 9 1.77 7.92 -12.37
N THR A 10 0.51 7.55 -12.18
CA THR A 10 0.07 6.16 -12.07
C THR A 10 -0.74 5.79 -13.29
N VAL A 11 -0.66 4.53 -13.72
CA VAL A 11 -1.48 3.97 -14.81
C VAL A 11 -2.14 2.71 -14.29
N ILE A 12 -3.48 2.70 -14.36
CA ILE A 12 -4.30 1.53 -14.07
C ILE A 12 -4.51 0.81 -15.40
N GLY A 13 -3.98 -0.41 -15.49
CA GLY A 13 -4.15 -1.27 -16.65
C GLY A 13 -5.27 -2.27 -16.38
N TYR A 14 -6.22 -2.36 -17.29
CA TYR A 14 -7.24 -3.40 -17.30
C TYR A 14 -6.69 -4.58 -18.11
N LEU A 15 -6.60 -5.74 -17.48
CA LEU A 15 -6.10 -6.97 -18.10
C LEU A 15 -7.23 -7.98 -18.24
N ASN A 16 -7.29 -8.68 -19.37
CA ASN A 16 -8.09 -9.89 -19.54
C ASN A 16 -7.19 -10.98 -20.13
N ASN A 17 -7.02 -12.10 -19.42
CA ASN A 17 -6.13 -13.20 -19.82
C ASN A 17 -4.72 -12.73 -20.25
N ASN A 18 -4.07 -11.92 -19.40
CA ASN A 18 -2.76 -11.32 -19.67
C ASN A 18 -2.68 -10.34 -20.85
N MET A 19 -3.80 -9.97 -21.49
CA MET A 19 -3.85 -8.92 -22.51
C MET A 19 -4.33 -7.59 -21.91
N VAL A 20 -3.62 -6.50 -22.19
CA VAL A 20 -4.08 -5.14 -21.83
C VAL A 20 -5.28 -4.80 -22.70
N VAL A 21 -6.46 -4.74 -22.07
CA VAL A 21 -7.74 -4.39 -22.72
C VAL A 21 -8.07 -2.90 -22.57
N GLY A 22 -7.32 -2.18 -21.73
CA GLY A 22 -7.43 -0.73 -21.58
C GLY A 22 -6.42 -0.20 -20.56
N ALA A 23 -6.14 1.10 -20.62
CA ALA A 23 -5.34 1.78 -19.61
C ALA A 23 -5.89 3.18 -19.36
N ALA A 24 -5.90 3.59 -18.10
CA ALA A 24 -6.24 4.95 -17.69
C ALA A 24 -5.11 5.53 -16.83
N PHE A 25 -4.88 6.84 -16.97
CA PHE A 25 -4.06 7.54 -15.99
C PHE A 25 -4.82 7.54 -14.66
N GLY A 26 -4.17 7.04 -13.61
CA GLY A 26 -4.66 7.19 -12.25
C GLY A 26 -4.27 8.55 -11.66
N PRO A 27 -4.44 8.72 -10.33
CA PRO A 27 -4.14 9.96 -9.64
C PRO A 27 -2.68 10.40 -9.83
N THR A 28 -2.47 11.72 -9.96
CA THR A 28 -1.15 12.35 -9.86
C THR A 28 -0.86 12.60 -8.38
N LEU A 29 0.25 12.05 -7.88
CA LEU A 29 0.58 12.14 -6.46
C LEU A 29 1.51 13.32 -6.16
N PRO A 30 1.42 13.92 -4.96
CA PRO A 30 2.39 14.92 -4.53
C PRO A 30 3.81 14.34 -4.51
N ALA A 31 4.80 15.21 -4.69
CA ALA A 31 6.20 14.81 -4.68
C ALA A 31 6.58 14.14 -3.34
N GLY A 32 7.27 13.01 -3.41
CA GLY A 32 7.71 12.24 -2.24
C GLY A 32 6.69 11.26 -1.67
N TRP A 33 5.48 11.20 -2.23
CA TRP A 33 4.50 10.15 -1.91
C TRP A 33 4.81 8.91 -2.75
N LYS A 34 4.68 7.74 -2.12
CA LYS A 34 4.89 6.44 -2.76
C LYS A 34 3.57 5.66 -2.76
N VAL A 35 3.22 5.08 -3.91
CA VAL A 35 2.24 3.99 -3.92
C VAL A 35 2.93 2.74 -3.45
N ILE A 36 2.38 2.11 -2.42
CA ILE A 36 2.86 0.84 -1.91
C ILE A 36 2.15 -0.31 -2.61
N GLY A 37 0.81 -0.22 -2.71
CA GLY A 37 0.02 -1.29 -3.30
C GLY A 37 -1.42 -0.88 -3.52
N LEU A 38 -2.18 -1.84 -4.04
CA LEU A 38 -3.60 -1.73 -4.33
C LEU A 38 -4.35 -2.79 -3.53
N ALA A 39 -5.39 -2.37 -2.81
CA ALA A 39 -6.28 -3.28 -2.10
C ALA A 39 -7.63 -2.59 -1.85
N ASP A 40 -8.69 -3.38 -1.65
CA ASP A 40 -10.05 -2.87 -1.39
C ASP A 40 -10.21 -2.59 0.12
N PHE A 41 -9.90 -1.37 0.56
CA PHE A 41 -9.85 -1.03 2.00
C PHE A 41 -11.24 -0.80 2.58
N ASN A 42 -12.17 -0.25 1.80
CA ASN A 42 -13.53 0.05 2.23
C ASN A 42 -14.56 -1.03 1.86
N ARG A 43 -14.13 -2.11 1.20
CA ARG A 43 -14.94 -3.27 0.80
C ARG A 43 -16.04 -2.95 -0.21
N ASP A 44 -15.77 -2.01 -1.11
CA ASP A 44 -16.68 -1.63 -2.18
C ASP A 44 -16.45 -2.41 -3.49
N SER A 45 -15.58 -3.43 -3.46
CA SER A 45 -15.14 -4.25 -4.60
C SER A 45 -14.29 -3.49 -5.63
N GLN A 46 -13.76 -2.32 -5.27
CA GLN A 46 -12.82 -1.55 -6.08
C GLN A 46 -11.44 -1.52 -5.38
N GLN A 47 -10.39 -1.34 -6.17
CA GLN A 47 -9.04 -1.25 -5.62
C GLN A 47 -8.73 0.19 -5.22
N ASP A 48 -8.27 0.39 -3.99
CA ASP A 48 -7.82 1.68 -3.47
C ASP A 48 -6.30 1.75 -3.43
N TYR A 49 -5.76 2.97 -3.32
CA TYR A 49 -4.31 3.17 -3.19
C TYR A 49 -3.89 3.19 -1.73
N ALA A 50 -2.94 2.33 -1.36
CA ALA A 50 -2.15 2.49 -0.14
C ALA A 50 -0.92 3.37 -0.43
N LEU A 51 -0.85 4.52 0.23
CA LEU A 51 0.18 5.52 0.02
C LEU A 51 1.05 5.66 1.27
N PHE A 52 2.35 5.86 1.07
CA PHE A 52 3.31 6.07 2.14
C PHE A 52 4.17 7.31 1.88
N ILE A 53 4.42 8.08 2.94
CA ILE A 53 5.24 9.29 2.92
C ILE A 53 6.48 9.03 3.79
N PRO A 54 7.61 8.57 3.21
CA PRO A 54 8.75 8.08 3.99
C PRO A 54 9.38 9.12 4.91
N ARG A 55 9.27 10.41 4.59
CA ARG A 55 9.83 11.49 5.41
C ARG A 55 9.12 11.66 6.75
N THR A 56 7.82 11.36 6.81
CA THR A 56 6.99 11.58 8.00
C THR A 56 6.48 10.28 8.61
N GLY A 57 6.59 9.16 7.89
CA GLY A 57 6.00 7.89 8.29
C GLY A 57 4.49 7.82 8.07
N GLN A 58 3.86 8.89 7.56
CA GLN A 58 2.41 8.92 7.38
C GLN A 58 1.96 7.98 6.26
N THR A 59 0.84 7.29 6.47
CA THR A 59 0.13 6.55 5.44
C THR A 59 -1.19 7.23 5.09
N VAL A 60 -1.62 7.06 3.85
CA VAL A 60 -2.90 7.57 3.33
C VAL A 60 -3.53 6.48 2.49
N ILE A 61 -4.83 6.28 2.66
CA ILE A 61 -5.64 5.46 1.76
C ILE A 61 -6.40 6.42 0.86
N ALA A 62 -6.28 6.25 -0.46
CA ALA A 62 -7.08 7.00 -1.42
C ALA A 62 -8.09 6.05 -2.05
N TYR A 63 -9.37 6.25 -1.73
CA TYR A 63 -10.47 5.43 -2.21
C TYR A 63 -10.77 5.76 -3.66
N LEU A 64 -10.92 4.72 -4.49
CA LEU A 64 -11.02 4.89 -5.93
C LEU A 64 -12.37 4.43 -6.49
N SER A 65 -12.83 5.12 -7.51
CA SER A 65 -13.76 4.55 -8.48
C SER A 65 -13.15 4.58 -9.88
N GLY A 66 -12.72 3.41 -10.35
CA GLY A 66 -11.87 3.30 -11.53
C GLY A 66 -10.59 4.14 -11.38
N PRO A 67 -10.29 5.08 -12.30
CA PRO A 67 -9.10 5.93 -12.19
C PRO A 67 -9.26 7.17 -11.30
N MET A 68 -10.46 7.42 -10.75
CA MET A 68 -10.75 8.64 -10.00
C MET A 68 -10.60 8.41 -8.50
N VAL A 69 -9.95 9.34 -7.79
CA VAL A 69 -10.04 9.42 -6.33
C VAL A 69 -11.40 9.99 -5.96
N ILE A 70 -12.16 9.24 -5.16
CA ILE A 70 -13.48 9.67 -4.67
C ILE A 70 -13.43 10.14 -3.22
N ASP A 71 -12.48 9.64 -2.43
CA ASP A 71 -12.26 10.09 -1.05
C ASP A 71 -10.82 9.74 -0.59
N VAL A 72 -10.38 10.30 0.54
CA VAL A 72 -9.08 10.03 1.16
C VAL A 72 -9.18 9.93 2.68
N ALA A 73 -8.47 8.96 3.24
CA ALA A 73 -8.35 8.79 4.69
C ALA A 73 -6.88 8.74 5.13
N LEU A 74 -6.59 9.32 6.30
CA LEU A 74 -5.31 9.10 6.96
C LEU A 74 -5.30 7.69 7.56
N GLY A 75 -4.27 6.93 7.24
CA GLY A 75 -4.01 5.65 7.89
C GLY A 75 -3.07 5.79 9.09
N PRO A 76 -2.63 4.66 9.68
CA PRO A 76 -1.68 4.63 10.77
C PRO A 76 -0.34 5.30 10.40
N THR A 77 0.23 6.06 11.33
CA THR A 77 1.59 6.59 11.18
C THR A 77 2.60 5.51 11.52
N ILE A 78 3.47 5.18 10.56
CA ILE A 78 4.53 4.20 10.72
C ILE A 78 5.67 4.79 11.59
N PRO A 79 6.15 4.08 12.62
CA PRO A 79 7.20 4.58 13.50
C PRO A 79 8.52 4.77 12.76
N SER A 80 9.37 5.67 13.30
CA SER A 80 10.71 5.88 12.75
C SER A 80 11.52 4.57 12.69
N GLY A 81 12.27 4.39 11.60
CA GLY A 81 13.04 3.18 11.31
C GLY A 81 12.24 2.09 10.58
N TRP A 82 10.91 2.15 10.60
CA TRP A 82 10.03 1.25 9.87
C TRP A 82 9.60 1.84 8.52
N GLN A 83 9.26 0.97 7.58
CA GLN A 83 8.73 1.30 6.26
C GLN A 83 7.49 0.45 6.00
N LEU A 84 6.46 1.04 5.40
CA LEU A 84 5.37 0.29 4.78
C LEU A 84 5.87 -0.27 3.44
N VAL A 85 5.85 -1.59 3.29
CA VAL A 85 6.42 -2.26 2.10
C VAL A 85 5.38 -2.96 1.23
N ALA A 86 4.23 -3.33 1.81
CA ALA A 86 3.13 -3.93 1.07
C ALA A 86 1.81 -3.85 1.85
N VAL A 87 0.72 -4.16 1.15
CA VAL A 87 -0.62 -4.29 1.71
C VAL A 87 -1.33 -5.51 1.12
N ALA A 88 -2.04 -6.27 1.95
CA ALA A 88 -2.92 -7.39 1.58
C ALA A 88 -3.71 -7.85 2.82
N ASP A 89 -4.80 -8.58 2.64
CA ASP A 89 -5.54 -9.21 3.74
C ASP A 89 -4.76 -10.45 4.24
N PHE A 90 -4.12 -10.36 5.41
CA PHE A 90 -3.26 -11.41 5.96
C PHE A 90 -3.95 -12.24 7.05
N ASP A 91 -4.99 -11.73 7.72
CA ASP A 91 -5.75 -12.47 8.73
C ASP A 91 -7.09 -13.04 8.22
N GLY A 92 -7.49 -12.68 7.00
CA GLY A 92 -8.68 -13.20 6.32
C GLY A 92 -9.98 -12.53 6.79
N ASP A 93 -9.92 -11.35 7.41
CA ASP A 93 -11.10 -10.64 7.89
C ASP A 93 -11.82 -9.82 6.79
N GLY A 94 -11.21 -9.75 5.60
CA GLY A 94 -11.72 -9.03 4.44
C GLY A 94 -11.26 -7.58 4.36
N TYR A 95 -10.35 -7.13 5.24
CA TYR A 95 -9.69 -5.83 5.18
C TYR A 95 -8.20 -5.99 4.85
N PRO A 96 -7.61 -5.11 4.02
CA PRO A 96 -6.18 -5.15 3.76
C PRO A 96 -5.36 -4.65 4.94
N ASP A 97 -4.36 -5.43 5.32
CA ASP A 97 -3.39 -5.13 6.36
C ASP A 97 -2.10 -4.56 5.80
N TYR A 98 -1.22 -4.10 6.70
CA TYR A 98 0.07 -3.52 6.37
C TYR A 98 1.23 -4.47 6.68
N VAL A 99 2.13 -4.65 5.72
CA VAL A 99 3.44 -5.30 5.95
C VAL A 99 4.50 -4.24 6.19
N LEU A 100 5.16 -4.33 7.34
CA LEU A 100 6.18 -3.38 7.75
C LEU A 100 7.55 -4.02 7.83
N PHE A 101 8.57 -3.21 7.52
CA PHE A 101 9.97 -3.62 7.60
C PHE A 101 10.81 -2.54 8.29
N ASN A 102 11.57 -2.94 9.31
CA ASN A 102 12.55 -2.07 9.95
C ASN A 102 13.90 -2.17 9.24
N THR A 103 14.34 -1.08 8.61
CA THR A 103 15.58 -1.10 7.80
C THR A 103 16.85 -1.17 8.65
N GLY A 104 16.78 -0.76 9.92
CA GLY A 104 17.92 -0.75 10.84
C GLY A 104 18.10 -2.09 11.56
N THR A 105 17.02 -2.66 12.08
CA THR A 105 17.03 -3.92 12.85
C THR A 105 16.73 -5.15 12.01
N ARG A 106 16.22 -4.96 10.77
CA ARG A 106 15.75 -6.02 9.87
C ARG A 106 14.50 -6.77 10.35
N GLU A 107 13.84 -6.27 11.40
CA GLU A 107 12.59 -6.83 11.91
C GLU A 107 11.45 -6.66 10.90
N THR A 108 10.49 -7.58 10.93
CA THR A 108 9.27 -7.52 10.13
C THR A 108 8.06 -7.50 11.05
N ALA A 109 6.97 -6.92 10.59
CA ALA A 109 5.70 -6.95 11.31
C ALA A 109 4.53 -6.90 10.32
N ILE A 110 3.40 -7.43 10.74
CA ILE A 110 2.10 -7.17 10.14
C ILE A 110 1.32 -6.30 11.10
N TRP A 111 0.69 -5.26 10.57
CA TRP A 111 -0.28 -4.44 11.27
C TRP A 111 -1.64 -4.74 10.68
N TYR A 112 -2.53 -5.28 11.50
CA TYR A 112 -3.89 -5.61 11.12
C TYR A 112 -4.76 -4.36 11.13
N LEU A 113 -5.55 -4.17 10.08
CA LEU A 113 -6.34 -2.97 9.87
C LEU A 113 -7.81 -3.31 9.66
N ASN A 114 -8.68 -2.38 10.05
CA ASN A 114 -10.06 -2.34 9.58
C ASN A 114 -10.23 -0.99 8.87
N ASP A 115 -10.30 -1.05 7.54
CA ASP A 115 -10.22 0.11 6.66
C ASP A 115 -8.93 0.93 6.94
N ASN A 116 -9.04 2.19 7.38
CA ASN A 116 -7.90 3.05 7.67
C ASN A 116 -7.43 2.99 9.13
N VAL A 117 -8.00 2.10 9.94
CA VAL A 117 -7.77 2.05 11.39
C VAL A 117 -6.90 0.87 11.76
N PHE A 118 -5.80 1.13 12.49
CA PHE A 118 -4.98 0.09 13.11
C PHE A 118 -5.75 -0.64 14.21
N VAL A 119 -5.79 -1.97 14.14
CA VAL A 119 -6.46 -2.84 15.11
C VAL A 119 -5.46 -3.51 16.04
N SER A 120 -4.49 -4.25 15.47
CA SER A 120 -3.49 -4.99 16.24
C SER A 120 -2.25 -5.29 15.40
N SER A 121 -1.25 -5.96 15.97
CA SER A 121 -0.03 -6.30 15.24
C SER A 121 0.49 -7.69 15.57
N ALA A 122 1.20 -8.27 14.60
CA ALA A 122 2.00 -9.47 14.77
C ALA A 122 3.45 -9.17 14.38
N VAL A 123 4.39 -9.53 15.27
CA VAL A 123 5.82 -9.45 14.98
C VAL A 123 6.22 -10.66 14.14
N GLY A 124 6.87 -10.40 13.01
CA GLY A 124 7.42 -11.41 12.13
C GLY A 124 8.90 -11.69 12.41
N PRO A 125 9.54 -12.54 11.60
CA PRO A 125 10.96 -12.84 11.75
C PRO A 125 11.84 -11.63 11.42
N THR A 126 13.03 -11.58 12.04
CA THR A 126 14.12 -10.70 11.60
C THR A 126 14.79 -11.30 10.37
N LEU A 127 14.88 -10.53 9.28
CA LEU A 127 15.46 -11.03 8.04
C LEU A 127 17.00 -11.03 8.09
N PRO A 128 17.67 -12.11 7.64
CA PRO A 128 19.12 -12.12 7.51
C PRO A 128 19.63 -11.02 6.56
N ALA A 129 20.89 -10.62 6.72
CA ALA A 129 21.51 -9.64 5.82
C ALA A 129 21.46 -10.10 4.35
N GLY A 130 21.22 -9.17 3.43
CA GLY A 130 21.14 -9.45 1.99
C GLY A 130 19.78 -9.93 1.48
N TRP A 131 18.81 -10.24 2.35
CA TRP A 131 17.45 -10.58 1.94
C TRP A 131 16.56 -9.35 1.81
N SER A 132 15.47 -9.43 1.05
CA SER A 132 14.46 -8.37 0.94
C SER A 132 13.10 -8.91 1.33
N LEU A 133 12.31 -8.09 2.04
CA LEU A 133 10.90 -8.40 2.28
C LEU A 133 10.11 -8.07 1.02
N VAL A 134 9.37 -9.05 0.51
CA VAL A 134 8.41 -8.91 -0.58
C VAL A 134 7.09 -9.48 -0.09
N ALA A 135 5.97 -8.95 -0.59
CA ALA A 135 4.64 -9.48 -0.30
C ALA A 135 3.95 -9.89 -1.61
N PRO A 136 2.88 -10.71 -1.52
CA PRO A 136 2.13 -11.23 -2.66
C PRO A 136 1.50 -10.15 -3.54
#